data_AF-A0A9W9NSW3-F1
#
_entry.id   AF-A0A9W9NSW3-F1
#
_cell.length_a   1.000
_cell.length_b   1.000
_cell.length_c   1.000
_cell.angle_alpha   90.00
_cell.angle_beta   90.00
_cell.angle_gamma   90.00
#
_symmetry.space_group_name_H-M   'P 1'
#
loop_
_entity.id
_entity.type
_entity.pdbx_description
1 polymer ?
#
loop_
_entity_poly.entity_id
_entity_poly.type
_entity_poly.pdbx_seq_one_letter_code
_entity_poly.pdbx_strand_id
1 'polypeptide(L)'
;MSSPFSWGESPPLCSPTSDIGTNSFGRQPRAVIIGRAFSQEDVEALRDACKGINKDPVAWIVGNPAKKPPAGAPSRLPEYAAAVARDCKDTLTKWVERGASKEELLLF
;
A
#
# COMPACT_ATOMS: atom_id res chain seq x y z
N MET A 1 0.63 43.86 -15.42
CA MET A 1 0.96 43.00 -14.26
C MET A 1 0.12 41.74 -14.38
N SER A 2 0.71 40.64 -14.85
CA SER A 2 0.07 39.32 -14.88
C SER A 2 1.14 38.29 -14.56
N SER A 3 1.08 37.68 -13.39
CA SER A 3 1.94 36.54 -13.03
C SER A 3 1.37 35.27 -13.65
N PRO A 4 2.17 34.41 -14.29
CA PRO A 4 1.67 33.16 -14.84
C PRO A 4 1.50 32.15 -13.71
N PHE A 5 0.34 31.48 -13.73
CA PHE A 5 0.08 30.25 -13.00
C PHE A 5 1.18 29.22 -13.33
N SER A 6 1.94 28.78 -12.32
CA SER A 6 2.83 27.64 -12.47
C SER A 6 2.01 26.36 -12.33
N TRP A 7 1.91 25.59 -13.42
CA TRP A 7 1.44 24.20 -13.38
C TRP A 7 2.25 23.45 -12.33
N GLY A 8 1.55 22.67 -11.50
CA GLY A 8 2.13 21.92 -10.39
C GLY A 8 3.41 21.21 -10.83
N GLU A 9 4.48 21.52 -10.11
CA GLU A 9 5.78 20.91 -10.30
C GLU A 9 5.60 19.38 -10.25
N SER A 10 6.16 18.66 -11.24
CA SER A 10 6.21 17.20 -11.18
C SER A 10 6.75 16.82 -9.81
N PRO A 11 6.13 15.84 -9.10
CA PRO A 11 6.59 15.46 -7.78
C PRO A 11 8.09 15.17 -7.87
N PRO A 12 8.90 15.65 -6.91
CA PRO A 12 10.33 15.42 -6.96
C PRO A 12 10.56 13.92 -7.12
N LEU A 13 11.28 13.55 -8.18
CA LEU A 13 11.77 12.18 -8.34
C LEU A 13 12.48 11.83 -7.03
N CYS A 14 12.01 10.77 -6.37
CA CYS A 14 12.60 10.30 -5.12
C CYS A 14 14.10 10.22 -5.33
N SER A 15 14.87 11.02 -4.56
CA SER A 15 16.32 11.01 -4.66
C SER A 15 16.79 9.56 -4.44
N PRO A 16 17.74 9.04 -5.23
CA PRO A 16 18.23 7.66 -5.08
C PRO A 16 18.91 7.41 -3.71
N THR A 17 18.97 8.42 -2.85
CA THR A 17 19.58 8.45 -1.52
C THR A 17 18.57 8.28 -0.39
N SER A 18 17.44 7.61 -0.62
CA SER A 18 16.58 7.14 0.47
C SER A 18 17.21 5.89 1.09
N ASP A 19 17.79 5.99 2.28
CA ASP A 19 18.32 4.83 3.03
C ASP A 19 17.21 3.97 3.68
N ILE A 20 15.97 4.14 3.21
CA ILE A 20 14.80 3.40 3.64
C ILE A 20 14.55 2.25 2.66
N GLY A 21 14.57 1.02 3.19
CA GLY A 21 14.29 -0.20 2.42
C GLY A 21 15.54 -1.04 2.16
N THR A 22 15.45 -1.98 1.23
CA THR A 22 16.53 -2.93 0.94
C THR A 22 17.55 -2.43 -0.09
N ASN A 23 17.35 -1.23 -0.65
CA ASN A 23 18.10 -0.68 -1.80
C ASN A 23 18.20 -1.63 -3.00
N SER A 24 17.34 -2.66 -3.04
CA SER A 24 17.37 -3.72 -4.04
C SER A 24 16.37 -3.42 -5.16
N PHE A 25 16.64 -2.35 -5.91
CA PHE A 25 15.75 -1.86 -6.98
C PHE A 25 15.66 -2.79 -8.20
N GLY A 26 16.53 -3.80 -8.30
CA GLY A 26 16.46 -4.84 -9.34
C GLY A 26 15.32 -5.84 -9.17
N ARG A 27 14.72 -5.91 -7.97
CA ARG A 27 13.57 -6.77 -7.70
C ARG A 27 12.29 -5.95 -7.71
N GLN A 28 11.36 -6.31 -8.58
CA GLN A 28 10.06 -5.67 -8.61
C GLN A 28 9.26 -6.01 -7.33
N PRO A 29 8.49 -5.07 -6.77
CA PRO A 29 7.68 -5.31 -5.57
C PRO A 29 6.63 -6.39 -5.83
N ARG A 30 6.36 -7.28 -4.87
CA ARG A 30 5.34 -8.34 -5.00
C ARG A 30 4.08 -8.09 -4.16
N ALA A 31 4.12 -7.09 -3.29
CA ALA A 31 3.00 -6.69 -2.46
C ALA A 31 3.05 -5.18 -2.20
N VAL A 32 1.87 -4.56 -2.18
CA VAL A 32 1.63 -3.17 -1.78
C VAL A 32 0.63 -3.22 -0.63
N ILE A 33 1.01 -2.63 0.52
CA ILE A 33 0.17 -2.62 1.72
C ILE A 33 -0.20 -1.17 2.02
N ILE A 34 -1.51 -0.88 2.00
CA ILE A 34 -2.05 0.47 2.20
C ILE A 34 -2.89 0.47 3.48
N GLY A 35 -2.64 1.45 4.34
CA GLY A 35 -3.37 1.61 5.59
C GLY A 35 -4.85 1.98 5.39
N ARG A 36 -5.61 1.96 6.48
CA ARG A 36 -7.08 2.22 6.51
C ARG A 36 -7.51 3.66 6.17
N ALA A 37 -6.57 4.56 5.88
CA ALA A 37 -6.87 5.95 5.54
C ALA A 37 -7.41 6.11 4.10
N PHE A 38 -7.26 5.09 3.27
CA PHE A 38 -7.70 5.09 1.88
C PHE A 38 -8.90 4.18 1.71
N SER A 39 -9.84 4.58 0.86
CA SER A 39 -10.95 3.72 0.48
C SER A 39 -10.47 2.61 -0.46
N GLN A 40 -11.29 1.56 -0.60
CA GLN A 40 -11.02 0.52 -1.59
C GLN A 40 -10.98 1.09 -3.02
N GLU A 41 -11.87 2.03 -3.33
CA GLU A 41 -11.95 2.69 -4.64
C GLU A 41 -10.67 3.47 -4.96
N ASP A 42 -10.10 4.19 -3.99
CA ASP A 42 -8.82 4.90 -4.16
C ASP A 42 -7.69 3.94 -4.52
N VAL A 43 -7.66 2.76 -3.90
CA VAL A 43 -6.63 1.75 -4.17
C VAL A 43 -6.86 1.03 -5.49
N GLU A 44 -8.12 0.81 -5.88
CA GLU A 44 -8.43 0.30 -7.22
C GLU A 44 -7.97 1.27 -8.31
N ALA A 45 -8.22 2.57 -8.13
CA ALA A 45 -7.72 3.60 -9.05
C ALA A 45 -6.18 3.62 -9.13
N LEU A 46 -5.49 3.52 -7.98
CA LEU A 46 -4.03 3.43 -7.93
C LEU A 46 -3.50 2.17 -8.63
N ARG A 47 -4.10 1.02 -8.35
CA ARG A 47 -3.75 -0.25 -8.99
C ARG A 47 -3.91 -0.16 -10.51
N ASP A 48 -5.02 0.42 -10.97
CA ASP A 48 -5.32 0.57 -12.38
C ASP A 48 -4.32 1.49 -13.08
N ALA A 49 -3.91 2.59 -12.43
CA ALA A 49 -2.87 3.47 -12.92
C ALA A 49 -1.49 2.78 -13.00
N CYS A 50 -1.26 1.74 -12.21
CA CYS A 50 -0.01 0.97 -12.17
C CYS A 50 -0.02 -0.32 -13.02
N LYS A 51 -1.11 -0.61 -13.75
CA LYS A 51 -1.21 -1.82 -14.58
C LYS A 51 -0.06 -1.92 -15.59
N GLY A 52 0.53 -3.10 -15.69
CA GLY A 52 1.60 -3.40 -16.66
C GLY A 52 3.00 -2.89 -16.30
N ILE A 53 3.16 -2.15 -15.20
CA ILE A 53 4.50 -1.74 -14.70
C ILE A 53 5.27 -2.96 -14.18
N ASN A 54 4.56 -3.85 -13.49
CA ASN A 54 5.14 -5.04 -12.90
C ASN A 54 4.95 -6.26 -13.81
N LYS A 55 6.00 -7.07 -13.96
CA LYS A 55 5.92 -8.33 -14.72
C LYS A 55 5.29 -9.44 -13.90
N ASP A 56 5.46 -9.36 -12.59
CA ASP A 56 4.97 -10.35 -11.66
C ASP A 56 3.62 -9.93 -11.03
N PRO A 57 2.78 -10.91 -10.63
CA PRO A 57 1.57 -10.64 -9.87
C PRO A 57 1.85 -9.92 -8.54
N VAL A 58 1.02 -8.91 -8.25
CA VAL A 58 1.11 -8.09 -7.03
C VAL A 58 -0.08 -8.32 -6.11
N ALA A 59 0.17 -8.51 -4.82
CA ALA A 59 -0.88 -8.44 -3.80
C ALA A 59 -1.13 -6.98 -3.38
N TRP A 60 -2.36 -6.50 -3.50
CA TRP A 60 -2.80 -5.18 -3.04
C TRP A 60 -3.58 -5.35 -1.73
N ILE A 61 -2.92 -5.14 -0.60
CA ILE A 61 -3.48 -5.38 0.74
C ILE A 61 -3.99 -4.05 1.31
N VAL A 62 -5.29 -3.99 1.59
CA VAL A 62 -6.01 -2.78 1.99
C VAL A 62 -6.82 -2.99 3.25
N GLY A 63 -7.02 -1.93 4.01
CA GLY A 63 -7.77 -1.99 5.24
C GLY A 63 -9.24 -2.33 5.00
N ASN A 64 -9.78 -3.30 5.74
CA ASN A 64 -11.20 -3.63 5.65
C ASN A 64 -12.07 -2.54 6.30
N PRO A 65 -12.94 -1.83 5.56
CA PRO A 65 -13.79 -0.78 6.12
C PRO A 65 -14.84 -1.30 7.11
N ALA A 66 -15.21 -2.59 7.03
CA ALA A 66 -16.13 -3.21 7.98
C ALA A 66 -15.46 -3.48 9.35
N LYS A 67 -14.12 -3.50 9.40
CA LYS A 67 -13.37 -3.84 10.62
C LYS A 67 -13.12 -2.57 11.45
N LYS A 68 -14.06 -2.27 12.34
CA LYS A 68 -13.95 -1.12 13.25
C LYS A 68 -12.82 -1.34 14.27
N PRO A 69 -12.06 -0.29 14.61
CA PRO A 69 -11.20 -0.33 15.80
C PRO A 69 -12.04 -0.64 17.04
N PRO A 70 -11.47 -1.29 18.07
CA PRO A 70 -12.14 -1.48 19.35
C PRO A 70 -12.64 -0.13 19.90
N ALA A 71 -13.87 -0.10 20.41
CA ALA A 71 -14.46 1.13 20.93
C ALA A 71 -13.58 1.72 22.04
N GLY A 72 -13.20 2.99 21.91
CA GLY A 72 -12.37 3.69 22.90
C GLY A 72 -10.88 3.37 22.85
N ALA A 73 -10.40 2.52 21.95
CA ALA A 73 -8.96 2.34 21.76
C ALA A 73 -8.37 3.64 21.16
N PRO A 74 -7.45 4.32 21.86
CA PRO A 74 -6.64 5.33 21.21
C PRO A 74 -5.97 4.67 20.01
N SER A 75 -6.10 5.26 18.83
CA SER A 75 -5.30 4.91 17.64
C SER A 75 -3.79 4.94 17.89
N ARG A 76 -3.36 5.45 19.06
CA ARG A 76 -2.00 5.53 19.59
C ARG A 76 -1.54 4.34 20.43
N LEU A 77 -2.38 3.35 20.72
CA LEU A 77 -1.95 2.19 21.50
C LEU A 77 -1.04 1.28 20.65
N PRO A 78 0.19 0.95 21.12
CA PRO A 78 1.10 0.03 20.42
C PRO A 78 0.44 -1.30 20.04
N GLU A 79 -0.50 -1.76 20.86
CA GLU A 79 -1.26 -3.00 20.66
C GLU A 79 -2.14 -2.96 19.42
N TYR A 80 -2.74 -1.80 19.10
CA TYR A 80 -3.56 -1.64 17.89
C TYR A 80 -2.68 -1.72 16.63
N ALA A 81 -1.54 -1.02 16.62
CA ALA A 81 -0.60 -1.06 15.51
C ALA A 81 -0.02 -2.47 15.31
N ALA A 82 0.32 -3.17 16.41
CA ALA A 82 0.79 -4.55 16.36
C ALA A 82 -0.28 -5.51 15.81
N ALA A 83 -1.55 -5.35 16.21
CA ALA A 83 -2.66 -6.14 15.69
C ALA A 83 -2.87 -5.91 14.18
N VAL A 84 -2.87 -4.65 13.74
CA VAL A 84 -2.97 -4.30 12.31
C VAL A 84 -1.79 -4.90 11.52
N ALA A 85 -0.57 -4.77 12.02
CA ALA A 85 0.61 -5.36 11.37
C ALA A 85 0.51 -6.88 11.27
N ARG A 86 -0.06 -7.55 12.29
CA ARG A 86 -0.33 -8.99 12.26
C ARG A 86 -1.36 -9.34 11.19
N ASP A 87 -2.48 -8.63 11.14
CA ASP A 87 -3.53 -8.85 10.13
C ASP A 87 -2.98 -8.71 8.69
N CYS A 88 -2.15 -7.69 8.45
CA CYS A 88 -1.48 -7.51 7.16
C CYS A 88 -0.56 -8.69 6.81
N LYS A 89 0.25 -9.14 7.78
CA LYS A 89 1.17 -10.29 7.59
C LYS A 89 0.38 -11.57 7.32
N ASP A 90 -0.67 -11.84 8.08
CA ASP A 90 -1.50 -13.04 7.90
C ASP A 90 -2.18 -13.03 6.52
N THR A 91 -2.66 -11.86 6.08
CA THR A 91 -3.27 -11.68 4.75
C THR A 91 -2.25 -11.94 3.63
N LEU A 92 -1.04 -11.40 3.77
CA LEU A 92 0.05 -11.63 2.82
C LEU A 92 0.48 -13.11 2.80
N THR A 93 0.67 -13.73 3.95
CA THR A 93 1.03 -15.16 4.07
C THR A 93 0.01 -16.03 3.37
N LYS A 94 -1.29 -15.79 3.59
CA LYS A 94 -2.35 -16.54 2.88
C LYS A 94 -2.27 -16.39 1.37
N TRP A 95 -1.90 -15.22 0.84
CA TRP A 95 -1.72 -15.03 -0.60
C TRP A 95 -0.49 -15.79 -1.13
N VAL A 96 0.60 -15.80 -0.36
CA VAL A 96 1.79 -16.60 -0.66
C VAL A 96 1.47 -18.09 -0.65
N GLU A 97 0.71 -18.58 0.32
CA GLU A 97 0.27 -19.98 0.43
C GLU A 97 -0.64 -20.40 -0.73
N ARG A 98 -1.42 -19.47 -1.31
CA ARG A 98 -2.17 -19.69 -2.57
C ARG A 98 -1.28 -19.68 -3.83
N GLY A 99 0.03 -19.56 -3.66
CA GLY A 99 1.01 -19.65 -4.74
C GLY A 99 1.41 -18.31 -5.35
N ALA A 100 0.93 -17.16 -4.81
CA ALA A 100 1.33 -15.82 -5.25
C ALA A 100 1.25 -15.59 -6.78
N SER A 101 0.34 -16.31 -7.46
CA SER A 101 0.31 -16.45 -8.92
C SER A 101 -0.67 -15.49 -9.60
N LYS A 102 -1.51 -14.81 -8.81
CA LYS A 102 -2.54 -13.90 -9.30
C LYS A 102 -2.43 -12.56 -8.60
N GLU A 103 -2.66 -11.51 -9.38
CA GLU A 103 -2.80 -10.17 -8.85
C GLU A 103 -4.18 -10.05 -8.19
N GLU A 104 -4.21 -9.62 -6.94
CA GLU A 104 -5.43 -9.64 -6.12
C GLU A 104 -5.49 -8.40 -5.22
N LEU A 105 -6.70 -7.89 -5.00
CA LEU A 105 -6.99 -6.91 -3.95
C LEU A 105 -7.54 -7.66 -2.73
N LEU A 106 -6.88 -7.51 -1.59
CA LEU A 106 -7.11 -8.28 -0.37
C LEU A 106 -7.38 -7.36 0.81
N LEU A 107 -8.40 -7.68 1.62
CA LEU A 107 -8.79 -6.88 2.77
C LEU A 107 -8.25 -7.49 4.08
N PHE A 108 -7.73 -6.65 4.99
CA PHE A 108 -7.23 -7.06 6.32
C PHE A 108 -7.97 -6.43 7.52
#